data_AF-A0A3R9WCH9-F1
#
_entry.id   AF-A0A3R9WCH9-F1
#
_cell.length_a   1.000
_cell.length_b   1.000
_cell.length_c   1.000
_cell.angle_alpha   90.00
_cell.angle_beta   90.00
_cell.angle_gamma   90.00
#
_symmetry.space_group_name_H-M   'P 1'
#
loop_
_entity.id
_entity.type
_entity.pdbx_description
1 polymer ?
#
loop_
_entity_poly.entity_id
_entity_poly.type
_entity_poly.pdbx_seq_one_letter_code
_entity_poly.pdbx_strand_id
1 'polypeptide(L)'
;MTDEIRKTYLQAAEKAVHLLATEQVARRWETESVLPGMSVGGLAGHLARSVLQVEWFLDGQVVGAEPVSPVRYYARLADTSLPDSALNVGVRARSEETAAAGPVAVAEEARAAWERLTQRLGTESADRRVAVLHRPGEEMLLDGYLQTRCVELAVHLDDLALSVDAPCRVPDAALAVAVDVLVAAARDRHGDQAVLHALARRERDVDQALRVL
;
A
#
# COMPACT_ATOMS: atom_id res chain seq x y z
N MET A 1 3.65 19.54 6.93
CA MET A 1 2.84 18.62 6.10
C MET A 1 3.73 17.66 5.31
N THR A 2 4.68 18.11 4.50
CA THR A 2 5.60 17.22 3.74
C THR A 2 6.47 16.32 4.63
N ASP A 3 7.09 16.87 5.67
CA ASP A 3 7.90 16.08 6.61
C ASP A 3 7.07 15.08 7.42
N GLU A 4 5.78 15.38 7.62
CA GLU A 4 4.89 14.57 8.44
C GLU A 4 4.48 13.28 7.73
N ILE A 5 4.17 13.36 6.42
CA ILE A 5 3.83 12.15 5.65
C ILE A 5 5.05 11.24 5.47
N ARG A 6 6.24 11.80 5.23
CA ARG A 6 7.49 11.03 5.10
C ARG A 6 7.79 10.27 6.39
N LYS A 7 7.66 10.94 7.55
CA LYS A 7 7.80 10.30 8.86
C LYS A 7 6.74 9.22 9.10
N THR A 8 5.49 9.51 8.76
CA THR A 8 4.37 8.57 8.92
C THR A 8 4.61 7.28 8.10
N TYR A 9 5.03 7.43 6.84
CA TYR A 9 5.41 6.31 6.00
C TYR A 9 6.56 5.51 6.60
N LEU A 10 7.65 6.16 7.03
CA LEU A 10 8.82 5.48 7.61
C LEU A 10 8.47 4.67 8.86
N GLN A 11 7.57 5.18 9.71
CA GLN A 11 7.09 4.49 10.91
C GLN A 11 6.24 3.24 10.57
N ALA A 12 5.39 3.32 9.54
CA ALA A 12 4.61 2.17 9.08
C ALA A 12 5.50 1.13 8.37
N ALA A 13 6.45 1.59 7.55
CA ALA A 13 7.42 0.73 6.89
C ALA A 13 8.31 -0.02 7.89
N GLU A 14 8.73 0.62 8.98
CA GLU A 14 9.45 -0.02 10.09
C GLU A 14 8.63 -1.19 10.68
N LYS A 15 7.32 -1.00 10.91
CA LYS A 15 6.45 -2.09 11.39
C LYS A 15 6.36 -3.24 10.40
N ALA A 16 6.29 -2.93 9.10
CA ALA A 16 6.24 -3.95 8.05
C ALA A 16 7.54 -4.76 8.02
N VAL A 17 8.69 -4.08 8.01
CA VAL A 17 10.02 -4.71 8.06
C VAL A 17 10.15 -5.63 9.28
N HIS A 18 9.75 -5.17 10.46
CA HIS A 18 9.80 -5.99 11.67
C HIS A 18 8.88 -7.22 11.58
N LEU A 19 7.65 -7.08 11.06
CA LEU A 19 6.73 -8.19 10.90
C LEU A 19 7.25 -9.24 9.90
N LEU A 20 7.78 -8.78 8.77
CA LEU A 20 8.36 -9.64 7.72
C LEU A 20 9.51 -10.51 8.26
N ALA A 21 10.30 -9.98 9.20
CA ALA A 21 11.42 -10.69 9.82
C ALA A 21 11.03 -11.69 10.93
N THR A 22 9.74 -11.86 11.22
CA THR A 22 9.29 -12.74 12.30
C THR A 22 9.32 -14.22 11.94
N GLU A 23 9.56 -15.07 12.94
CA GLU A 23 9.44 -16.52 12.77
C GLU A 23 8.01 -16.95 12.41
N GLN A 24 6.98 -16.24 12.87
CA GLN A 24 5.59 -16.57 12.54
C GLN A 24 5.34 -16.49 11.03
N VAL A 25 5.83 -15.42 10.38
CA VAL A 25 5.77 -15.26 8.91
C VAL A 25 6.57 -16.37 8.22
N ALA A 26 7.80 -16.61 8.63
CA ALA A 26 8.65 -17.62 8.00
C ALA A 26 8.06 -19.04 8.10
N ARG A 27 7.48 -19.41 9.25
CA ARG A 27 6.89 -20.75 9.46
C ARG A 27 5.62 -20.98 8.66
N ARG A 28 4.88 -19.92 8.33
CA ARG A 28 3.61 -19.99 7.58
C ARG A 28 3.73 -19.61 6.12
N TRP A 29 4.96 -19.39 5.61
CA TRP A 29 5.22 -18.83 4.29
C TRP A 29 4.38 -19.47 3.15
N GLU A 30 4.31 -20.79 3.12
CA GLU A 30 3.59 -21.54 2.06
C GLU A 30 2.09 -21.74 2.35
N THR A 31 1.59 -21.34 3.52
CA THR A 31 0.18 -21.52 3.88
C THR A 31 -0.69 -20.41 3.29
N GLU A 32 -2.00 -20.64 3.20
CA GLU A 32 -2.94 -19.61 2.80
C GLU A 32 -2.96 -18.44 3.81
N SER A 33 -3.08 -17.21 3.30
CA SER A 33 -3.26 -16.00 4.10
C SER A 33 -4.74 -15.70 4.35
N VAL A 34 -5.06 -14.59 5.03
CA VAL A 34 -6.44 -14.11 5.14
C VAL A 34 -7.02 -13.58 3.82
N LEU A 35 -6.18 -13.37 2.80
CA LEU A 35 -6.60 -13.01 1.45
C LEU A 35 -6.75 -14.27 0.60
N PRO A 36 -7.98 -14.66 0.21
CA PRO A 36 -8.21 -15.89 -0.54
C PRO A 36 -7.38 -15.97 -1.81
N GLY A 37 -6.73 -17.12 -2.02
CA GLY A 37 -5.89 -17.35 -3.20
C GLY A 37 -4.53 -16.66 -3.17
N MET A 38 -4.08 -16.18 -2.01
CA MET A 38 -2.74 -15.65 -1.78
C MET A 38 -2.09 -16.35 -0.59
N SER A 39 -0.86 -16.85 -0.77
CA SER A 39 -0.08 -17.42 0.32
C SER A 39 0.36 -16.34 1.30
N VAL A 40 0.77 -16.72 2.51
CA VAL A 40 1.41 -15.80 3.47
C VAL A 40 2.69 -15.20 2.85
N GLY A 41 3.47 -16.00 2.13
CA GLY A 41 4.65 -15.55 1.41
C GLY A 41 4.31 -14.53 0.33
N GLY A 42 3.28 -14.79 -0.46
CA GLY A 42 2.73 -13.85 -1.42
C GLY A 42 2.31 -12.54 -0.76
N LEU A 43 1.52 -12.59 0.31
CA LEU A 43 1.09 -11.39 1.05
C LEU A 43 2.28 -10.64 1.67
N ALA A 44 3.27 -11.36 2.20
CA ALA A 44 4.52 -10.78 2.70
C ALA A 44 5.32 -10.10 1.57
N GLY A 45 5.40 -10.73 0.40
CA GLY A 45 5.99 -10.15 -0.81
C GLY A 45 5.25 -8.88 -1.25
N HIS A 46 3.91 -8.90 -1.22
CA HIS A 46 3.09 -7.71 -1.50
C HIS A 46 3.38 -6.56 -0.52
N LEU A 47 3.38 -6.86 0.79
CA LEU A 47 3.69 -5.90 1.82
C LEU A 47 5.12 -5.33 1.69
N ALA A 48 6.11 -6.18 1.39
CA ALA A 48 7.49 -5.77 1.16
C ALA A 48 7.61 -4.79 -0.01
N ARG A 49 6.84 -5.00 -1.09
CA ARG A 49 6.83 -4.10 -2.26
C ARG A 49 6.37 -2.68 -1.90
N SER A 50 5.57 -2.49 -0.86
CA SER A 50 5.22 -1.15 -0.36
C SER A 50 6.43 -0.36 0.15
N VAL A 51 7.53 -1.05 0.50
CA VAL A 51 8.82 -0.45 0.84
C VAL A 51 9.76 -0.43 -0.36
N LEU A 52 9.96 -1.59 -1.01
CA LEU A 52 10.94 -1.75 -2.10
C LEU A 52 10.67 -0.80 -3.29
N GLN A 53 9.40 -0.60 -3.64
CA GLN A 53 9.06 0.21 -4.81
C GLN A 53 9.35 1.70 -4.63
N VAL A 54 9.41 2.22 -3.41
CA VAL A 54 9.62 3.66 -3.19
C VAL A 54 10.97 4.11 -3.74
N GLU A 55 12.04 3.39 -3.42
CA GLU A 55 13.37 3.70 -3.94
C GLU A 55 13.43 3.52 -5.46
N TRP A 56 12.85 2.42 -5.96
CA TRP A 56 12.80 2.15 -7.39
C TRP A 56 12.13 3.27 -8.20
N PHE A 57 11.02 3.81 -7.69
CA PHE A 57 10.34 4.94 -8.32
C PHE A 57 11.07 6.27 -8.15
N LEU A 58 11.76 6.46 -7.03
CA LEU A 58 12.62 7.62 -6.82
C LEU A 58 13.81 7.63 -7.79
N ASP A 59 14.28 6.47 -8.25
CA ASP A 59 15.37 6.36 -9.25
C ASP A 59 14.85 6.38 -10.69
N GLY A 60 13.53 6.28 -10.87
CA GLY A 60 12.87 6.33 -12.16
C GLY A 60 12.90 7.71 -12.81
N GLN A 61 12.78 7.72 -14.14
CA GLN A 61 12.64 8.96 -14.91
C GLN A 61 11.21 9.52 -14.81
N VAL A 62 11.14 10.86 -14.78
CA VAL A 62 9.92 11.66 -14.78
C VAL A 62 9.88 12.39 -16.12
N VAL A 63 8.76 12.31 -16.86
CA VAL A 63 8.65 12.69 -18.28
C VAL A 63 7.72 13.88 -18.55
N GLY A 64 7.11 14.48 -17.52
CA GLY A 64 6.54 15.83 -17.57
C GLY A 64 5.02 15.97 -17.62
N ALA A 65 4.24 15.03 -17.07
CA ALA A 65 2.78 15.18 -16.95
C ALA A 65 2.36 15.99 -15.71
N GLU A 66 1.10 16.42 -15.66
CA GLU A 66 0.51 16.94 -14.42
C GLU A 66 0.39 15.80 -13.38
N PRO A 67 0.89 15.96 -12.15
CA PRO A 67 0.83 14.90 -11.16
C PRO A 67 -0.62 14.54 -10.79
N VAL A 68 -0.95 13.24 -10.82
CA VAL A 68 -2.21 12.73 -10.30
C VAL A 68 -2.17 12.71 -8.77
N SER A 69 -3.26 13.08 -8.12
CA SER A 69 -3.38 12.98 -6.66
C SER A 69 -3.57 11.52 -6.22
N PRO A 70 -3.16 11.12 -5.00
CA PRO A 70 -3.41 9.78 -4.48
C PRO A 70 -4.90 9.47 -4.36
N VAL A 71 -5.73 10.48 -4.07
CA VAL A 71 -7.20 10.36 -4.07
C VAL A 71 -7.70 9.94 -5.45
N ARG A 72 -7.28 10.65 -6.50
CA ARG A 72 -7.69 10.36 -7.87
C ARG A 72 -7.13 9.03 -8.36
N TYR A 73 -5.94 8.65 -7.91
CA TYR A 73 -5.35 7.35 -8.18
C TYR A 73 -6.25 6.22 -7.69
N TYR A 74 -6.65 6.23 -6.42
CA TYR A 74 -7.55 5.20 -5.87
C TYR A 74 -8.96 5.29 -6.45
N ALA A 75 -9.54 6.49 -6.59
CA ALA A 75 -10.88 6.67 -7.13
C ALA A 75 -11.07 6.06 -8.53
N ARG A 76 -10.01 6.04 -9.34
CA ARG A 76 -9.99 5.48 -10.70
C ARG A 76 -9.71 3.98 -10.77
N LEU A 77 -9.35 3.32 -9.66
CA LEU A 77 -9.27 1.87 -9.65
C LEU A 77 -10.66 1.28 -9.84
N ALA A 78 -10.76 0.28 -10.72
CA ALA A 78 -11.97 -0.45 -11.02
C ALA A 78 -11.69 -1.95 -10.90
N ASP A 79 -12.74 -2.74 -10.74
CA ASP A 79 -12.68 -4.21 -10.67
C ASP A 79 -11.76 -4.77 -9.55
N THR A 80 -11.49 -3.95 -8.52
CA THR A 80 -10.67 -4.34 -7.37
C THR A 80 -11.35 -5.40 -6.51
N SER A 81 -12.69 -5.45 -6.53
CA SER A 81 -13.50 -6.43 -5.82
C SER A 81 -13.64 -7.78 -6.54
N LEU A 82 -13.20 -7.89 -7.81
CA LEU A 82 -13.28 -9.12 -8.60
C LEU A 82 -11.96 -9.90 -8.46
N PRO A 83 -11.93 -11.08 -7.82
CA PRO A 83 -10.69 -11.82 -7.58
C PRO A 83 -9.90 -12.14 -8.86
N ASP A 84 -10.61 -12.36 -9.97
CA ASP A 84 -10.04 -12.73 -11.27
C ASP A 84 -9.81 -11.55 -12.22
N SER A 85 -9.97 -10.30 -11.76
CA SER A 85 -9.63 -9.14 -12.57
C SER A 85 -8.14 -9.15 -12.93
N ALA A 86 -7.80 -8.64 -14.12
CA ALA A 86 -6.41 -8.56 -14.57
C ALA A 86 -5.52 -7.79 -13.58
N LEU A 87 -6.09 -6.80 -12.88
CA LEU A 87 -5.41 -6.08 -11.81
C LEU A 87 -5.03 -7.01 -10.66
N ASN A 88 -6.00 -7.74 -10.09
CA ASN A 88 -5.78 -8.61 -8.94
C ASN A 88 -4.89 -9.81 -9.28
N VAL A 89 -5.04 -10.40 -10.46
CA VAL A 89 -4.14 -11.43 -10.98
C VAL A 89 -2.70 -10.89 -11.09
N GLY A 90 -2.52 -9.69 -11.66
CA GLY A 90 -1.21 -9.07 -11.80
C GLY A 90 -0.58 -8.62 -10.48
N VAL A 91 -1.38 -8.27 -9.47
CA VAL A 91 -0.89 -8.05 -8.10
C VAL A 91 -0.37 -9.36 -7.53
N ARG A 92 -1.19 -10.42 -7.49
CA ARG A 92 -0.78 -11.73 -6.96
C ARG A 92 0.49 -12.25 -7.63
N ALA A 93 0.57 -12.21 -8.97
CA ALA A 93 1.75 -12.70 -9.69
C ALA A 93 3.04 -11.98 -9.29
N ARG A 94 3.04 -10.65 -9.20
CA ARG A 94 4.22 -9.87 -8.79
C ARG A 94 4.57 -10.04 -7.32
N SER A 95 3.57 -10.29 -6.49
CA SER A 95 3.76 -10.56 -5.07
C SER A 95 4.40 -11.93 -4.84
N GLU A 96 3.96 -12.95 -5.58
CA GLU A 96 4.59 -14.28 -5.58
C GLU A 96 6.00 -14.28 -6.20
N GLU A 97 6.24 -13.46 -7.23
CA GLU A 97 7.59 -13.25 -7.78
C GLU A 97 8.56 -12.70 -6.72
N THR A 98 8.11 -11.72 -5.92
CA THR A 98 8.89 -11.22 -4.78
C THR A 98 9.04 -12.31 -3.70
N ALA A 99 7.98 -13.07 -3.42
CA ALA A 99 7.99 -14.12 -2.40
C ALA A 99 8.91 -15.31 -2.74
N ALA A 100 9.18 -15.55 -4.03
CA ALA A 100 10.03 -16.64 -4.50
C ALA A 100 11.49 -16.54 -3.99
N ALA A 101 11.94 -15.38 -3.54
CA ALA A 101 13.24 -15.21 -2.88
C ALA A 101 13.29 -15.86 -1.48
N GLY A 102 12.13 -16.16 -0.89
CA GLY A 102 11.99 -16.77 0.42
C GLY A 102 11.95 -15.76 1.58
N PRO A 103 11.51 -16.20 2.77
CA PRO A 103 11.21 -15.30 3.89
C PRO A 103 12.39 -14.46 4.35
N VAL A 104 13.58 -15.06 4.42
CA VAL A 104 14.80 -14.37 4.87
C VAL A 104 15.21 -13.28 3.90
N ALA A 105 15.30 -13.60 2.60
CA ALA A 105 15.73 -12.64 1.58
C ALA A 105 14.75 -11.46 1.48
N VAL A 106 13.43 -11.74 1.47
CA VAL A 106 12.41 -10.68 1.43
C VAL A 106 12.51 -9.75 2.64
N ALA A 107 12.70 -10.29 3.84
CA ALA A 107 12.84 -9.48 5.05
C ALA A 107 14.13 -8.65 5.04
N GLU A 108 15.25 -9.21 4.59
CA GLU A 108 16.54 -8.52 4.49
C GLU A 108 16.51 -7.39 3.45
N GLU A 109 15.94 -7.64 2.27
CA GLU A 109 15.79 -6.63 1.22
C GLU A 109 14.88 -5.48 1.67
N ALA A 110 13.74 -5.79 2.29
CA ALA A 110 12.82 -4.79 2.82
C ALA A 110 13.49 -3.95 3.91
N ARG A 111 14.25 -4.56 4.83
CA ARG A 111 15.00 -3.85 5.86
C ARG A 111 16.05 -2.92 5.25
N ALA A 112 16.84 -3.42 4.30
CA ALA A 112 17.87 -2.63 3.65
C ALA A 112 17.28 -1.44 2.88
N ALA A 113 16.15 -1.63 2.19
CA ALA A 113 15.45 -0.54 1.52
C ALA A 113 14.91 0.50 2.52
N TRP A 114 14.31 0.07 3.63
CA TRP A 114 13.84 0.97 4.68
C TRP A 114 14.97 1.80 5.30
N GLU A 115 16.13 1.20 5.57
CA GLU A 115 17.32 1.89 6.09
C GLU A 115 17.79 2.99 5.12
N ARG A 116 17.85 2.69 3.81
CA ARG A 116 18.20 3.68 2.78
C ARG A 116 17.16 4.80 2.66
N LEU A 117 15.87 4.44 2.66
CA LEU A 117 14.78 5.42 2.59
C LEU A 117 14.77 6.35 3.80
N THR A 118 15.11 5.85 4.99
CA THR A 118 15.23 6.66 6.21
C THR A 118 16.24 7.79 6.04
N GLN A 119 17.34 7.55 5.32
CA GLN A 119 18.35 8.59 5.05
C GLN A 119 17.97 9.47 3.86
N ARG A 120 17.38 8.88 2.82
CA ARG A 120 17.09 9.57 1.55
C ARG A 120 15.89 10.50 1.62
N LEU A 121 14.78 10.09 2.26
CA LEU A 121 13.53 10.85 2.18
C LEU A 121 13.66 12.25 2.78
N GLY A 122 14.56 12.49 3.74
CA GLY A 122 14.78 13.82 4.30
C GLY A 122 15.48 14.80 3.35
N THR A 123 16.13 14.32 2.28
CA THR A 123 16.89 15.14 1.33
C THR A 123 16.17 15.39 0.00
N GLU A 124 15.11 14.62 -0.28
CA GLU A 124 14.29 14.81 -1.48
C GLU A 124 13.54 16.15 -1.43
N SER A 125 13.41 16.84 -2.57
CA SER A 125 12.67 18.11 -2.63
C SER A 125 11.18 17.93 -2.31
N ALA A 126 10.51 18.99 -1.87
CA ALA A 126 9.06 18.96 -1.63
C ALA A 126 8.26 18.72 -2.94
N ASP A 127 8.79 19.20 -4.07
CA ASP A 127 8.20 19.03 -5.40
C ASP A 127 8.70 17.76 -6.11
N ARG A 128 9.36 16.85 -5.38
CA ARG A 128 9.87 15.60 -5.98
C ARG A 128 8.70 14.81 -6.57
N ARG A 129 8.86 14.36 -7.81
CA ARG A 129 7.89 13.54 -8.53
C ARG A 129 8.40 12.12 -8.72
N VAL A 130 7.46 11.19 -8.84
CA VAL A 130 7.71 9.78 -9.16
C VAL A 130 6.74 9.31 -10.23
N ALA A 131 7.18 8.39 -11.08
CA ALA A 131 6.32 7.76 -12.08
C ALA A 131 5.30 6.80 -11.42
N VAL A 132 4.14 6.60 -12.03
CA VAL A 132 3.12 5.64 -11.58
C VAL A 132 2.99 4.51 -12.61
N LEU A 133 3.55 3.34 -12.32
CA LEU A 133 3.76 2.34 -13.38
C LEU A 133 2.50 1.69 -13.94
N HIS A 134 1.41 1.57 -13.17
CA HIS A 134 0.17 0.96 -13.67
C HIS A 134 -0.51 1.81 -14.75
N ARG A 135 -0.02 3.04 -15.00
CA ARG A 135 -0.49 3.95 -16.06
C ARG A 135 0.70 4.68 -16.67
N PRO A 136 1.31 4.12 -17.74
CA PRO A 136 2.46 4.74 -18.40
C PRO A 136 2.19 6.22 -18.72
N GLY A 137 3.11 7.09 -18.29
CA GLY A 137 3.02 8.54 -18.49
C GLY A 137 2.32 9.31 -17.36
N GLU A 138 1.73 8.65 -16.36
CA GLU A 138 1.26 9.32 -15.15
C GLU A 138 2.39 9.48 -14.12
N GLU A 139 2.35 10.60 -13.41
CA GLU A 139 3.28 10.97 -12.33
C GLU A 139 2.51 11.31 -11.07
N MET A 140 3.16 11.25 -9.92
CA MET A 140 2.62 11.70 -8.64
C MET A 140 3.71 12.46 -7.88
N LEU A 141 3.34 13.42 -7.04
CA LEU A 141 4.28 13.94 -6.04
C LEU A 141 4.72 12.79 -5.13
N LEU A 142 6.00 12.75 -4.75
CA LEU A 142 6.54 11.74 -3.83
C LEU A 142 5.67 11.62 -2.59
N ASP A 143 5.33 12.76 -1.98
CA ASP A 143 4.52 12.80 -0.77
C ASP A 143 3.12 12.20 -0.99
N GLY A 144 2.51 12.45 -2.15
CA GLY A 144 1.26 11.80 -2.55
C GLY A 144 1.44 10.28 -2.74
N TYR A 145 2.56 9.87 -3.34
CA TYR A 145 2.86 8.45 -3.51
C TYR A 145 3.06 7.76 -2.16
N LEU A 146 3.71 8.40 -1.19
CA LEU A 146 3.85 7.90 0.18
C LEU A 146 2.50 7.81 0.90
N GLN A 147 1.51 8.67 0.59
CA GLN A 147 0.14 8.47 1.08
C GLN A 147 -0.47 7.17 0.55
N THR A 148 -0.23 6.82 -0.73
CA THR A 148 -0.66 5.50 -1.24
C THR A 148 0.05 4.36 -0.53
N ARG A 149 1.35 4.51 -0.24
CA ARG A 149 2.08 3.48 0.50
C ARG A 149 1.58 3.34 1.93
N CYS A 150 1.14 4.43 2.58
CA CYS A 150 0.50 4.36 3.89
C CYS A 150 -0.81 3.56 3.84
N VAL A 151 -1.62 3.70 2.79
CA VAL A 151 -2.82 2.87 2.57
C VAL A 151 -2.44 1.39 2.47
N GLU A 152 -1.49 1.04 1.58
CA GLU A 152 -1.07 -0.37 1.41
C GLU A 152 -0.46 -0.95 2.69
N LEU A 153 0.38 -0.19 3.38
CA LEU A 153 0.98 -0.61 4.65
C LEU A 153 -0.09 -0.80 5.72
N ALA A 154 -1.05 0.11 5.85
CA ALA A 154 -2.11 0.00 6.85
C ALA A 154 -2.99 -1.23 6.64
N VAL A 155 -3.41 -1.49 5.40
CA VAL A 155 -4.26 -2.64 5.07
C VAL A 155 -3.48 -3.95 5.26
N HIS A 156 -2.31 -4.05 4.63
CA HIS A 156 -1.64 -5.35 4.52
C HIS A 156 -0.73 -5.69 5.71
N LEU A 157 -0.40 -4.73 6.58
CA LEU A 157 0.12 -5.05 7.91
C LEU A 157 -0.90 -5.84 8.72
N ASP A 158 -2.16 -5.39 8.72
CA ASP A 158 -3.25 -6.05 9.46
C ASP A 158 -3.53 -7.43 8.85
N ASP A 159 -3.65 -7.51 7.53
CA ASP A 159 -3.86 -8.79 6.83
C ASP A 159 -2.77 -9.82 7.16
N LEU A 160 -1.49 -9.40 7.10
CA LEU A 160 -0.38 -10.31 7.35
C LEU A 160 -0.34 -10.72 8.83
N ALA A 161 -0.55 -9.77 9.76
CA ALA A 161 -0.59 -10.05 11.18
C ALA A 161 -1.68 -11.06 11.54
N LEU A 162 -2.89 -10.89 10.98
CA LEU A 162 -4.00 -11.84 11.13
C LEU A 162 -3.66 -13.22 10.55
N SER A 163 -3.00 -13.26 9.39
CA SER A 163 -2.62 -14.52 8.71
C SER A 163 -1.66 -15.36 9.56
N VAL A 164 -0.84 -14.71 10.40
CA VAL A 164 0.19 -15.39 11.20
C VAL A 164 -0.05 -15.37 12.70
N ASP A 165 -1.19 -14.82 13.14
CA ASP A 165 -1.54 -14.62 14.55
C ASP A 165 -0.46 -13.84 15.32
N ALA A 166 0.06 -12.77 14.71
CA ALA A 166 1.07 -11.90 15.31
C ALA A 166 0.42 -10.66 15.95
N PRO A 167 0.90 -10.21 17.13
CA PRO A 167 0.43 -9.00 17.78
C PRO A 167 1.06 -7.75 17.14
N CYS A 168 0.84 -7.53 15.84
CA CYS A 168 1.26 -6.32 15.14
C CYS A 168 0.08 -5.36 15.01
N ARG A 169 0.32 -4.07 15.22
CA ARG A 169 -0.68 -3.02 15.03
C ARG A 169 -0.15 -1.98 14.07
N VAL A 170 -1.04 -1.52 13.20
CA VAL A 170 -0.79 -0.39 12.31
C VAL A 170 -0.58 0.87 13.16
N PRO A 171 0.44 1.69 12.87
CA PRO A 171 0.60 2.99 13.54
C PRO A 171 -0.59 3.92 13.28
N ASP A 172 -1.10 4.58 14.33
CA ASP A 172 -2.29 5.44 14.27
C ASP A 172 -2.22 6.52 13.18
N ALA A 173 -1.05 7.13 12.99
CA ALA A 173 -0.84 8.15 11.97
C ALA A 173 -1.01 7.59 10.54
N ALA A 174 -0.50 6.38 10.28
CA ALA A 174 -0.65 5.74 8.98
C ALA A 174 -2.09 5.27 8.74
N LEU A 175 -2.75 4.79 9.80
CA LEU A 175 -4.17 4.45 9.75
C LEU A 175 -5.04 5.68 9.42
N ALA A 176 -4.77 6.82 10.06
CA ALA A 176 -5.47 8.08 9.77
C ALA A 176 -5.29 8.50 8.31
N VAL A 177 -4.05 8.49 7.79
CA VAL A 177 -3.77 8.77 6.37
C VAL A 177 -4.52 7.80 5.46
N ALA A 178 -4.55 6.51 5.78
CA ALA A 178 -5.23 5.52 4.98
C ALA A 178 -6.75 5.77 4.92
N VAL A 179 -7.38 6.03 6.07
CA VAL A 179 -8.81 6.36 6.16
C VAL A 179 -9.12 7.64 5.38
N ASP A 180 -8.33 8.70 5.55
CA ASP A 180 -8.54 9.98 4.85
C ASP A 180 -8.46 9.81 3.33
N VAL A 181 -7.45 9.09 2.83
CA VAL A 181 -7.28 8.83 1.40
C VAL A 181 -8.42 7.99 0.84
N LEU A 182 -8.81 6.91 1.52
CA LEU A 182 -9.87 6.02 1.06
C LEU A 182 -11.24 6.72 1.09
N VAL A 183 -11.57 7.47 2.14
CA VAL A 183 -12.82 8.25 2.20
C VAL A 183 -12.84 9.33 1.11
N ALA A 184 -11.73 10.04 0.89
CA ALA A 184 -11.65 11.01 -0.19
C ALA A 184 -11.80 10.36 -1.58
N ALA A 185 -11.22 9.18 -1.79
CA ALA A 185 -11.36 8.42 -3.03
C ALA A 185 -12.80 7.93 -3.25
N ALA A 186 -13.47 7.47 -2.18
CA ALA A 186 -14.88 7.12 -2.20
C ALA A 186 -15.76 8.32 -2.62
N ARG A 187 -15.47 9.51 -2.09
CA ARG A 187 -16.17 10.75 -2.45
C ARG A 187 -15.97 11.13 -3.91
N ASP A 188 -14.74 11.01 -4.43
CA ASP A 188 -14.45 11.28 -5.85
C ASP A 188 -15.12 10.25 -6.78
N ARG A 189 -15.21 8.98 -6.35
CA ARG A 189 -15.78 7.88 -7.15
C ARG A 189 -17.32 7.85 -7.13
N HIS A 190 -17.93 8.05 -5.95
CA HIS A 190 -19.36 7.81 -5.72
C HIS A 190 -20.16 9.08 -5.35
N GLY A 191 -19.49 10.19 -5.03
CA GLY A 191 -20.11 11.43 -4.60
C GLY A 191 -20.43 11.47 -3.09
N ASP A 192 -20.47 12.69 -2.54
CA ASP A 192 -20.61 12.93 -1.10
C ASP A 192 -21.88 12.33 -0.49
N GLN A 193 -23.00 12.35 -1.22
CA GLN A 193 -24.27 11.82 -0.71
C GLN A 193 -24.23 10.29 -0.51
N ALA A 194 -23.61 9.55 -1.44
CA ALA A 194 -23.48 8.10 -1.33
C ALA A 194 -22.57 7.72 -0.15
N VAL A 195 -21.45 8.42 0.01
CA VAL A 195 -20.53 8.23 1.14
C VAL A 195 -21.21 8.56 2.47
N LEU A 196 -21.97 9.65 2.56
CA LEU A 196 -22.72 9.99 3.77
C LEU A 196 -23.75 8.91 4.11
N HIS A 197 -24.49 8.40 3.13
CA HIS A 197 -25.42 7.29 3.34
C HIS A 197 -24.70 6.07 3.91
N ALA A 198 -23.57 5.67 3.31
CA ALA A 198 -22.80 4.51 3.75
C ALA A 198 -22.22 4.66 5.17
N LEU A 199 -21.71 5.84 5.52
CA LEU A 199 -21.18 6.13 6.86
C LEU A 199 -22.27 6.16 7.94
N ALA A 200 -23.43 6.75 7.64
CA ALA A 200 -24.47 6.95 8.64
C ALA A 200 -25.38 5.71 8.82
N ARG A 201 -25.65 4.98 7.72
CA ARG A 201 -26.63 3.90 7.67
C ARG A 201 -26.21 2.85 6.64
N ARG A 202 -25.55 1.77 7.10
CA ARG A 202 -25.06 0.69 6.23
C ARG A 202 -26.17 0.08 5.34
N GLU A 203 -27.41 0.04 5.81
CA GLU A 203 -28.56 -0.44 5.02
C GLU A 203 -28.95 0.47 3.84
N ARG A 204 -28.38 1.69 3.76
CA ARG A 204 -28.53 2.63 2.64
C ARG A 204 -27.32 2.63 1.71
N ASP A 205 -26.30 1.82 1.99
CA ASP A 205 -25.10 1.69 1.16
C ASP A 205 -25.38 0.77 -0.06
N VAL A 206 -26.26 1.24 -0.95
CA VAL A 206 -26.66 0.47 -2.14
C VAL A 206 -25.53 0.35 -3.16
N ASP A 207 -24.61 1.32 -3.19
CA ASP A 207 -23.52 1.41 -4.14
C ASP A 207 -22.20 0.82 -3.60
N GLN A 208 -22.18 0.34 -2.36
CA GLN A 208 -20.96 -0.04 -1.63
C GLN A 208 -19.91 1.08 -1.63
N ALA A 209 -20.36 2.31 -1.38
CA ALA A 209 -19.59 3.54 -1.61
C ALA A 209 -18.29 3.62 -0.79
N LEU A 210 -18.20 2.91 0.34
CA LEU A 210 -16.98 2.84 1.16
C LEU A 210 -16.01 1.72 0.74
N ARG A 211 -16.38 0.87 -0.23
CA ARG A 211 -15.53 -0.21 -0.75
C ARG A 211 -14.67 0.30 -1.90
N VAL A 212 -13.57 0.99 -1.54
CA VAL A 212 -12.65 1.59 -2.52
C VAL A 212 -11.63 0.59 -3.07
N LEU A 213 -11.18 -0.34 -2.23
CA LEU A 213 -10.28 -1.46 -2.52
C LEU A 213 -11.07 -2.77 -2.58
#